data_AF-A0AAN0NEF0-F1
#
_entry.id   AF-A0AAN0NEF0-F1
#
_cell.length_a   1.000
_cell.length_b   1.000
_cell.length_c   1.000
_cell.angle_alpha   90.00
_cell.angle_beta   90.00
_cell.angle_gamma   90.00
#
_symmetry.space_group_name_H-M   'P 1'
#
loop_
_entity.id
_entity.type
_entity.pdbx_description
1 polymer ?
#
loop_
_entity_poly.entity_id
_entity_poly.type
_entity_poly.pdbx_seq_one_letter_code
_entity_poly.pdbx_strand_id
1 'polypeptide(L)' 'MGAVYLGSIQNDSQTMIDLLKLPEYTFPLLGIAIGEPDQEPQLKPKLPRSLHAL' A
#
# COMPACT_ATOMS: atom_id res chain seq x y z
N MET A 1 -16.07 -4.58 -4.52
CA MET A 1 -14.60 -4.73 -4.42
C MET A 1 -13.91 -3.50 -3.81
N GLY A 2 -13.14 -3.70 -2.75
CA GLY A 2 -12.35 -2.70 -2.04
C GLY A 2 -10.86 -2.99 -2.11
N ALA A 3 -10.03 -1.99 -1.80
CA ALA A 3 -8.57 -2.13 -1.79
C ALA A 3 -7.91 -1.30 -0.69
N VAL A 4 -6.80 -1.81 -0.15
CA VAL A 4 -5.98 -1.12 0.85
C VAL A 4 -4.51 -1.24 0.47
N TYR A 5 -3.82 -0.10 0.43
CA TYR A 5 -2.37 -0.04 0.26
C TYR A 5 -1.65 -0.39 1.55
N LEU A 6 -0.67 -1.29 1.46
CA LEU A 6 0.14 -1.78 2.55
C LEU A 6 1.58 -1.31 2.36
N GLY A 7 1.88 -0.11 2.86
CA GLY A 7 3.27 0.38 2.91
C GLY A 7 4.12 -0.35 3.96
N SER A 8 3.47 -1.01 4.92
CA SER A 8 4.12 -1.77 6.00
C SER A 8 4.91 -2.98 5.53
N ILE A 9 4.76 -3.42 4.27
CA ILE A 9 5.56 -4.52 3.73
C ILE A 9 7.07 -4.18 3.69
N GLN A 10 7.40 -2.88 3.71
CA GLN A 10 8.78 -2.41 3.75
C GLN A 10 9.39 -2.39 5.17
N ASN A 11 8.59 -2.64 6.22
CA ASN A 11 9.11 -2.70 7.58
C ASN A 11 10.15 -3.83 7.75
N ASP A 12 10.02 -4.89 6.96
CA ASP A 12 11.02 -5.97 6.83
C ASP A 12 11.06 -6.47 5.38
N SER A 13 11.75 -5.71 4.54
CA SER A 13 11.87 -6.04 3.12
C SER A 13 12.65 -7.32 2.87
N GLN A 14 13.61 -7.70 3.74
CA GLN A 14 14.40 -8.92 3.55
C GLN A 14 13.52 -10.16 3.73
N THR A 15 12.72 -10.21 4.79
CA THR A 15 11.76 -11.30 5.00
C THR A 15 10.77 -11.41 3.82
N MET A 16 10.35 -10.28 3.24
CA MET A 16 9.50 -10.29 2.04
C MET A 16 10.20 -10.81 0.79
N ILE A 17 11.46 -10.43 0.57
CA ILE A 17 12.29 -10.95 -0.52
C ILE A 17 12.43 -12.47 -0.41
N ASP A 18 12.74 -12.97 0.79
CA ASP A 18 12.95 -14.40 1.03
C ASP A 18 11.65 -15.19 0.88
N LEU A 19 10.55 -14.70 1.47
CA LEU A 19 9.24 -15.35 1.43
C LEU A 19 8.71 -15.49 0.00
N LEU A 20 8.81 -14.41 -0.78
CA LEU A 20 8.30 -14.35 -2.16
C LEU A 20 9.32 -14.82 -3.19
N LYS A 21 10.56 -15.13 -2.77
CA LYS A 21 11.68 -15.54 -3.63
C LYS A 21 11.94 -14.52 -4.74
N LEU A 22 12.01 -13.26 -4.35
CA LEU A 22 12.19 -12.16 -5.28
C LEU A 22 13.56 -12.27 -5.98
N PRO A 23 13.63 -12.18 -7.32
CA PRO A 23 14.90 -12.25 -8.06
C PRO A 23 15.85 -11.09 -7.75
N GLU A 24 17.10 -11.22 -8.16
CA GLU A 24 18.06 -10.12 -8.14
C GLU A 24 17.49 -8.89 -8.88
N TYR A 25 17.79 -7.70 -8.38
CA TYR A 25 17.27 -6.42 -8.88
C TYR A 25 15.75 -6.23 -8.76
N THR A 26 15.10 -6.95 -7.84
CA THR A 26 13.68 -6.71 -7.50
C THR A 26 13.53 -6.32 -6.02
N PHE A 27 12.56 -5.44 -5.74
CA PHE A 27 12.33 -4.91 -4.39
C PHE A 27 10.82 -4.77 -4.12
N PRO A 28 10.31 -5.18 -2.95
CA PRO A 28 8.90 -5.10 -2.62
C PRO A 28 8.50 -3.67 -2.20
N LEU A 29 8.04 -2.86 -3.15
CA LEU A 29 7.70 -1.45 -2.89
C LEU A 29 6.35 -1.26 -2.20
N LEU A 30 5.31 -1.97 -2.65
CA LEU A 30 3.94 -1.76 -2.16
C LEU A 30 3.13 -3.05 -2.17
N GLY A 31 2.40 -3.30 -1.09
CA GLY A 31 1.40 -4.36 -1.02
C GLY A 31 0.01 -3.80 -1.30
N ILE A 32 -0.87 -4.60 -1.91
CA ILE A 32 -2.28 -4.25 -2.11
C ILE A 32 -3.14 -5.43 -1.67
N ALA A 33 -3.97 -5.21 -0.65
CA ALA A 33 -5.05 -6.14 -0.31
C ALA A 33 -6.28 -5.77 -1.14
N ILE A 34 -6.88 -6.76 -1.83
CA ILE A 34 -8.07 -6.60 -2.66
C ILE A 34 -9.10 -7.65 -2.24
N GLY A 35 -10.38 -7.27 -2.13
CA GLY A 35 -11.44 -8.20 -1.77
C GLY A 35 -12.83 -7.57 -1.82
N GLU A 36 -13.84 -8.32 -1.37
CA GLU A 36 -15.20 -7.77 -1.25
C GLU A 36 -15.34 -6.96 0.05
N PRO A 37 -15.79 -5.70 0.02
CA PRO A 37 -15.93 -4.88 1.22
C PRO A 37 -17.02 -5.45 2.13
N ASP A 38 -16.71 -5.55 3.41
CA ASP A 38 -17.69 -5.85 4.47
C ASP A 38 -18.09 -4.57 5.25
N GLN A 39 -17.60 -3.41 4.81
CA GLN A 39 -17.81 -2.12 5.46
C GLN A 39 -17.85 -0.98 4.45
N GLU A 40 -18.53 0.10 4.81
CA GLU A 40 -18.56 1.37 4.08
C GLU A 40 -17.86 2.48 4.88
N PRO A 41 -16.51 2.56 4.83
CA PRO A 41 -15.77 3.54 5.59
C PRO A 41 -16.02 4.97 5.07
N GLN A 42 -16.08 5.93 5.99
CA GLN A 42 -16.18 7.35 5.65
C GLN A 42 -14.96 7.86 4.87
N LEU A 43 -15.18 8.82 3.98
CA LEU A 43 -14.10 9.46 3.23
C LEU A 43 -13.24 10.33 4.15
N LYS A 44 -11.92 10.08 4.15
CA LYS A 44 -10.96 10.89 4.89
C LYS A 44 -10.84 12.28 4.24
N PRO A 45 -11.00 13.39 5.00
CA PRO A 45 -10.76 14.74 4.50
C PRO A 45 -9.37 14.87 3.88
N LYS A 46 -9.26 15.62 2.78
CA LYS A 46 -8.00 15.89 2.07
C LYS A 46 -7.56 17.33 2.32
N LEU A 47 -6.29 17.61 2.07
CA LEU A 47 -5.79 18.99 2.10
C LEU A 47 -6.56 19.86 1.09
N PRO A 48 -6.90 21.11 1.46
CA PRO A 48 -7.47 22.08 0.52
C PRO A 48 -6.55 22.27 -0.69
N ARG A 49 -7.15 22.30 -1.89
CA ARG A 49 -6.39 22.47 -3.15
C ARG A 49 -5.57 23.76 -3.19
N SER A 50 -6.00 24.79 -2.47
CA SER A 50 -5.26 26.07 -2.36
C SER A 50 -3.88 25.94 -1.70
N LEU A 51 -3.62 24.84 -0.98
CA LEU A 51 -2.36 24.60 -0.29
C LEU A 51 -1.40 23.68 -1.06
N HIS A 52 -1.78 23.21 -2.25
CA HIS A 52 -0.89 22.38 -3.06
C HIS A 52 0.21 23.28 -3.67
N ALA A 53 1.49 22.98 -3.40
CA ALA A 53 2.60 23.65 -4.07
C ALA A 53 2.60 23.29 -5.57
N LEU A 54 2.74 24.30 -6.43
CA LEU A 54 2.88 24.15 -7.89
C LEU A 54 4.21 23.49 -8.25
#